data_AF-A0A953PEY3-F1
#
_entry.id   AF-A0A953PEY3-F1
#
_cell.length_a   1.000
_cell.length_b   1.000
_cell.length_c   1.000
_cell.angle_alpha   90.00
_cell.angle_beta   90.00
_cell.angle_gamma   90.00
#
_symmetry.space_group_name_H-M   'P 1'
#
loop_
_entity.id
_entity.type
_entity.pdbx_description
1 polymer ?
#
loop_
_entity_poly.entity_id
_entity_poly.type
_entity_poly.pdbx_seq_one_letter_code
_entity_poly.pdbx_strand_id
1 'polypeptide(L)' 'MPKKRKKKKTFSAVQAVREMARERVGSPKPSRLVPAKKTKPEKHKPTLGRLLEDQ' A
#
# COMPACT_ATOMS: atom_id res chain seq x y z
N MET A 1 -16.46 17.77 20.26
CA MET A 1 -15.28 17.24 19.54
C MET A 1 -14.45 18.41 19.02
N PRO A 2 -13.18 18.59 19.42
CA PRO A 2 -12.35 19.70 18.92
C PRO A 2 -12.08 19.53 17.41
N LYS A 3 -12.46 20.55 16.62
CA LYS A 3 -12.29 20.57 15.16
C LYS A 3 -10.80 20.80 14.86
N LYS A 4 -10.13 19.82 14.23
CA LYS A 4 -8.71 19.95 13.85
C LYS A 4 -8.53 21.14 12.91
N ARG A 5 -7.76 22.15 13.33
CA ARG A 5 -7.42 23.31 12.49
C ARG A 5 -6.55 22.84 11.33
N LYS A 6 -6.91 23.22 10.10
CA LYS A 6 -6.11 22.90 8.90
C LYS A 6 -4.77 23.61 8.99
N LYS A 7 -3.68 22.91 8.72
CA LYS A 7 -2.34 23.51 8.66
C LYS A 7 -2.29 24.47 7.46
N LYS A 8 -1.69 25.65 7.65
CA LYS A 8 -1.43 26.60 6.57
C LYS A 8 -0.46 25.96 5.59
N LYS A 9 -0.75 26.05 4.28
CA LYS A 9 0.18 25.60 3.25
C LYS A 9 1.26 26.67 3.09
N THR A 10 2.49 26.34 3.44
CA THR A 10 3.65 27.21 3.22
C THR A 10 4.27 26.88 1.87
N PHE A 11 4.92 27.86 1.25
CA PHE A 11 5.67 27.62 0.02
C PHE A 11 6.82 26.64 0.30
N SER A 12 7.00 25.70 -0.61
CA SER A 12 8.13 24.76 -0.61
C SER A 12 8.68 24.67 -2.02
N ALA A 13 9.94 25.04 -2.20
CA ALA A 13 10.62 24.98 -3.51
C ALA A 13 10.55 23.56 -4.11
N VAL A 14 10.69 22.53 -3.27
CA VAL A 14 10.61 21.12 -3.68
C VAL A 14 9.22 20.77 -4.23
N GLN A 15 8.15 21.34 -3.66
CA GLN A 15 6.79 21.10 -4.16
C GLN A 15 6.58 21.78 -5.52
N ALA A 16 7.03 23.02 -5.67
CA ALA A 16 6.95 23.75 -6.93
C ALA A 16 7.67 23.01 -8.08
N VAL A 17 8.88 22.50 -7.82
CA VAL A 17 9.63 21.70 -8.81
C VAL A 17 8.88 20.42 -9.18
N ARG A 18 8.29 19.72 -8.20
CA ARG A 18 7.53 18.48 -8.45
C ARG A 18 6.25 18.74 -9.25
N GLU A 19 5.55 19.84 -9.01
CA GLU A 19 4.35 20.24 -9.76
C GLU A 19 4.71 20.58 -11.20
N MET A 20 5.74 21.40 -11.38
CA MET A 20 6.30 21.75 -12.68
C MET A 20 6.71 20.52 -13.51
N ALA A 21 7.32 19.52 -12.86
CA ALA A 21 7.69 18.26 -13.52
C ALA A 21 6.45 17.45 -13.95
N ARG A 22 5.39 17.42 -13.14
CA ARG A 22 4.14 16.71 -13.47
C ARG A 22 3.41 17.34 -14.65
N GLU A 23 3.46 18.66 -14.80
CA GLU A 23 2.89 19.37 -15.95
C GLU A 23 3.61 19.02 -17.25
N ARG A 24 4.94 18.83 -17.21
CA ARG A 24 5.75 18.54 -18.40
C ARG A 24 5.86 17.05 -18.74
N VAL A 25 6.17 16.21 -17.74
CA VAL A 25 6.50 14.78 -17.90
C VAL A 25 5.28 13.88 -17.64
N GLY A 26 4.26 14.41 -16.95
CA GLY A 26 3.13 13.64 -16.47
C GLY A 26 3.31 13.13 -15.04
N SER A 27 2.21 12.71 -14.42
CA SER A 27 2.25 12.16 -13.07
C SER A 27 2.80 10.73 -13.06
N PRO A 28 3.66 10.36 -12.09
CA PRO A 28 4.10 8.98 -11.97
C PRO A 28 2.91 8.06 -11.71
N LYS A 29 2.97 6.85 -12.26
CA LYS A 29 1.92 5.84 -12.05
C LYS A 29 1.78 5.58 -10.54
N PRO A 30 0.54 5.47 -10.01
CA PRO A 30 0.34 5.14 -8.61
C PRO A 30 1.01 3.79 -8.31
N SER A 31 1.63 3.67 -7.14
CA SER A 31 2.17 2.39 -6.68
C SER A 31 1.03 1.37 -6.66
N ARG A 32 1.17 0.28 -7.39
CA ARG A 32 0.25 -0.85 -7.27
C ARG A 32 0.43 -1.45 -5.89
N LEU A 33 -0.66 -1.62 -5.15
CA LEU A 33 -0.67 -2.44 -3.95
C LEU A 33 -0.34 -3.87 -4.39
N VAL A 34 0.91 -4.29 -4.19
CA VAL A 34 1.29 -5.68 -4.33
C VAL A 34 0.61 -6.42 -3.18
N PRO A 35 -0.35 -7.32 -3.43
CA PRO A 35 -0.91 -8.12 -2.34
C PRO A 35 0.24 -8.84 -1.67
N ALA A 36 0.40 -8.65 -0.36
CA ALA A 36 1.37 -9.42 0.41
C ALA A 36 1.09 -10.91 0.15
N LYS A 37 2.14 -11.70 -0.13
CA LYS A 37 2.04 -13.17 -0.24
C LYS A 37 1.55 -13.72 1.11
N LYS A 38 0.23 -13.74 1.33
CA LYS A 38 -0.39 -14.12 2.61
C LYS A 38 -0.73 -15.60 2.70
N THR A 39 -0.27 -16.43 1.78
CA THR A 39 -0.32 -17.87 1.94
C THR A 39 1.06 -18.35 2.38
N LYS A 40 1.24 -18.52 3.69
CA LYS A 40 2.34 -19.33 4.20
C LYS A 40 2.03 -20.76 3.76
N PRO A 41 2.92 -21.44 3.02
CA PRO A 41 2.72 -22.87 2.77
C PRO A 41 2.65 -23.59 4.12
N GLU A 42 1.78 -24.60 4.23
CA GLU A 42 1.70 -25.44 5.43
C GLU A 42 3.09 -26.05 5.66
N LYS A 43 3.69 -25.73 6.81
CA LYS A 43 5.06 -26.15 7.14
C LYS A 43 5.16 -27.63 7.48
N HIS A 44 4.04 -28.28 7.76
CA HIS A 44 3.98 -29.63 8.32
C HIS A 44 3.00 -30.50 7.55
N LYS A 45 3.23 -31.81 7.63
CA LYS A 45 2.34 -32.82 7.07
C LYS A 45 0.96 -32.73 7.74
N PRO A 46 -0.14 -33.00 7.02
CA PRO A 46 -1.47 -33.05 7.61
C PRO A 46 -1.56 -34.13 8.67
N THR A 47 -2.31 -33.87 9.74
CA THR A 47 -2.60 -34.85 10.79
C THR A 47 -3.58 -35.90 10.27
N LEU A 48 -3.65 -37.06 10.95
CA LEU A 48 -4.60 -38.13 10.60
C LEU A 48 -6.05 -37.62 10.56
N GLY A 49 -6.42 -36.70 11.45
CA GLY A 49 -7.76 -36.09 11.45
C GLY A 49 -8.07 -35.33 10.15
N ARG A 50 -7.11 -34.55 9.62
CA ARG A 50 -7.29 -33.84 8.35
C ARG A 50 -7.39 -34.79 7.15
N LEU A 51 -6.66 -35.90 7.18
CA LEU A 51 -6.72 -36.91 6.12
C LEU A 51 -8.05 -37.68 6.12
N LEU A 52 -8.72 -37.79 7.27
CA LEU A 52 -10.04 -38.40 7.39
C LEU A 52 -11.18 -37.45 7.03
N GLU A 53 -10.97 -36.13 7.14
CA GLU A 53 -11.95 -35.10 6.75
C GLU A 53 -12.04 -34.90 5.22
N ASP A 54 -11.00 -35.26 4.48
CA ASP A 54 -10.92 -35.13 3.01
C ASP A 54 -11.47 -36.36 2.23
N GLN A 55 -12.06 -37.35 2.91
CA GLN A 55 -12.74 -38.52 2.29
C GLN A 55 -14.26 -38.38 2.22
#